data_AF-A0A972C649-F1
#
_entry.id   AF-A0A972C649-F1
#
_cell.length_a   1.000
_cell.length_b   1.000
_cell.length_c   1.000
_cell.angle_alpha   90.00
_cell.angle_beta   90.00
_cell.angle_gamma   90.00
#
_symmetry.space_group_name_H-M   'P 1'
#
loop_
_entity.id
_entity.type
_entity.pdbx_description
1 polymer ?
#
loop_
_entity_poly.entity_id
_entity_poly.type
_entity_poly.pdbx_seq_one_letter_code
_entity_poly.pdbx_strand_id
1 'polypeptide(L)'
;MKRLFKTSLFGYNRKQVNGYVLSLRKDYERELSKKKDRMLELSQENRDLKSKLLEYEERLSDYEEREIFISKALVKAEESAQAIMKECYHRIDMEKYKIKQEQEKWKTREREIIRQLLAFQQEAYSLMESFQSEINYLTSKELIKLQNEDKADVKDEEILNVSSM
;
A
#
# COMPACT_ATOMS: atom_id res chain seq x y z
N MET A 1 17.07 86.30 -39.08
CA MET A 1 18.07 86.00 -38.01
C MET A 1 18.01 87.09 -36.95
N LYS A 2 17.63 86.76 -35.71
CA LYS A 2 17.67 87.73 -34.60
C LYS A 2 19.13 88.04 -34.25
N ARG A 3 19.53 89.31 -34.27
CA ARG A 3 20.87 89.73 -33.85
C ARG A 3 20.98 89.57 -32.33
N LEU A 4 21.73 88.57 -31.86
CA LEU A 4 21.92 88.27 -30.43
C LEU A 4 22.77 89.32 -29.70
N PHE A 5 23.57 90.09 -30.43
CA PHE A 5 24.48 91.09 -29.87
C PHE A 5 24.34 92.44 -30.60
N LYS A 6 24.42 93.54 -29.85
CA LYS A 6 24.49 94.91 -30.40
C LYS A 6 25.85 95.13 -31.06
N THR A 7 25.91 95.92 -32.14
CA THR A 7 27.15 96.33 -32.81
C THR A 7 27.72 97.61 -32.18
N SER A 8 29.04 97.68 -32.04
CA SER A 8 29.84 98.82 -31.59
C SER A 8 30.71 99.34 -32.74
N LEU A 9 31.42 100.46 -32.55
CA LEU A 9 32.32 101.06 -33.55
C LEU A 9 33.34 100.07 -34.16
N PHE A 10 33.68 99.01 -33.44
CA PHE A 10 34.45 97.87 -33.96
C PHE A 10 33.76 96.55 -33.60
N GLY A 11 32.89 96.03 -34.48
CA GLY A 11 32.27 94.71 -34.33
C GLY A 11 31.21 94.60 -33.21
N TYR A 12 30.96 93.40 -32.68
CA TYR A 12 29.94 93.18 -31.65
C TYR A 12 30.34 93.73 -30.27
N ASN A 13 29.36 94.10 -29.46
CA ASN A 13 29.58 94.58 -28.10
C ASN A 13 30.24 93.50 -27.25
N ARG A 14 31.54 93.69 -26.96
CA ARG A 14 32.39 92.76 -26.22
C ARG A 14 31.82 92.35 -24.86
N LYS A 15 31.15 93.26 -24.14
CA LYS A 15 30.53 92.94 -22.84
C LYS A 15 29.37 91.96 -22.99
N GLN A 16 28.54 92.14 -24.02
CA GLN A 16 27.40 91.24 -24.29
C GLN A 16 27.85 89.86 -24.76
N VAL A 17 28.84 89.82 -25.65
CA VAL A 17 29.43 88.56 -26.13
C VAL A 17 30.10 87.80 -24.99
N ASN A 18 30.93 88.48 -24.17
CA ASN A 18 31.57 87.84 -23.01
C ASN A 18 30.54 87.35 -21.99
N GLY A 19 29.49 88.13 -21.71
CA GLY A 19 28.41 87.72 -20.80
C GLY A 19 27.69 86.46 -21.29
N TYR A 20 27.39 86.38 -22.58
CA TYR A 20 26.77 85.20 -23.19
C TYR A 20 27.69 83.98 -23.18
N VAL A 21 28.99 84.15 -23.50
CA VAL A 21 29.97 83.07 -23.44
C VAL A 21 30.11 82.53 -22.01
N LEU A 22 30.11 83.42 -21.01
CA LEU A 22 30.16 83.04 -19.60
C LEU A 22 28.88 82.31 -19.15
N SER A 23 27.70 82.78 -19.54
CA SER A 23 26.45 82.08 -19.21
C SER A 23 26.37 80.72 -19.87
N LEU A 24 26.74 80.63 -21.16
CA LEU A 24 26.77 79.39 -21.91
C LEU A 24 27.75 78.38 -21.30
N ARG A 25 28.95 78.84 -20.90
CA ARG A 25 29.91 78.02 -20.17
C ARG A 25 29.32 77.50 -18.86
N LYS A 26 28.68 78.36 -18.07
CA LYS A 26 28.06 77.99 -16.79
C LYS A 26 26.94 76.96 -16.97
N ASP A 27 26.12 77.10 -18.01
CA ASP A 27 25.05 76.15 -18.33
C ASP A 27 25.62 74.80 -18.77
N TYR A 28 26.66 74.79 -19.61
CA TYR A 28 27.35 73.56 -19.98
C TYR A 28 28.04 72.88 -18.78
N GLU A 29 28.72 73.63 -17.93
CA GLU A 29 29.35 73.08 -16.70
C GLU A 29 28.29 72.45 -15.79
N ARG A 30 27.11 73.07 -15.66
CA ARG A 30 25.98 72.53 -14.90
C ARG A 30 25.44 71.23 -15.50
N GLU A 31 25.13 71.23 -16.79
CA GLU A 31 24.61 70.03 -17.46
C GLU A 31 25.63 68.90 -17.48
N LEU A 32 26.91 69.22 -17.65
CA LEU A 32 27.99 68.24 -17.55
C LEU A 32 28.08 67.64 -16.15
N SER A 33 27.90 68.45 -15.09
CA SER A 33 27.84 67.94 -13.70
C SER A 33 26.67 66.96 -13.53
N LYS A 34 25.45 67.35 -13.91
CA LYS A 34 24.27 66.48 -13.79
C LYS A 34 24.44 65.16 -14.54
N LYS A 35 25.03 65.19 -15.74
CA LYS A 35 25.29 63.99 -16.52
C LYS A 35 26.35 63.09 -15.86
N LYS A 36 27.38 63.66 -15.24
CA LYS A 36 28.36 62.91 -14.45
C LYS A 36 27.72 62.27 -13.22
N ASP A 37 26.88 62.99 -12.50
CA ASP A 37 26.18 62.46 -11.31
C ASP A 37 25.28 61.29 -11.72
N ARG A 38 24.49 61.45 -12.80
CA ARG A 38 23.65 60.37 -13.32
C ARG A 38 24.44 59.16 -13.81
N MET A 39 25.62 59.40 -14.40
CA MET A 39 26.51 58.32 -14.83
C MET A 39 27.06 57.52 -13.63
N LEU A 40 27.36 58.20 -12.52
CA LEU A 40 27.80 57.54 -11.28
C LEU A 40 26.67 56.70 -10.67
N GLU A 41 25.45 57.25 -10.59
CA GLU A 41 24.27 56.50 -10.14
C GLU A 41 24.04 55.24 -10.98
N LEU A 42 23.99 55.39 -12.30
CA LEU A 42 23.80 54.26 -13.22
C LEU A 42 24.93 53.24 -13.12
N SER A 43 26.17 53.69 -12.92
CA SER A 43 27.30 52.78 -12.71
C SER A 43 27.16 52.00 -11.40
N GLN A 44 26.61 52.62 -10.35
CA GLN A 44 26.37 51.93 -9.09
C GLN A 44 25.22 50.94 -9.22
N GLU A 45 24.08 51.35 -9.79
CA GLU A 45 22.94 50.47 -10.09
C GLU A 45 23.36 49.26 -10.93
N ASN A 46 24.21 49.46 -11.95
CA ASN A 46 24.72 48.38 -12.79
C ASN A 46 25.59 47.38 -12.00
N ARG A 47 26.41 47.88 -11.07
CA ARG A 47 27.22 47.01 -10.19
C ARG A 47 26.32 46.20 -9.26
N ASP A 48 25.33 46.84 -8.63
CA ASP A 48 24.41 46.18 -7.72
C ASP A 48 23.58 45.11 -8.43
N LEU A 49 23.10 45.40 -9.65
CA LEU A 49 22.38 44.42 -10.47
C LEU A 49 23.27 43.23 -10.86
N LYS A 50 24.53 43.46 -11.22
CA LYS A 50 25.47 42.38 -11.52
C LYS A 50 25.73 41.48 -10.30
N SER A 51 25.88 42.08 -9.12
CA SER A 51 26.04 41.31 -7.88
C SER A 51 24.81 40.44 -7.59
N LYS A 52 23.59 40.98 -7.76
CA LYS A 52 22.35 40.21 -7.60
C LYS A 52 22.21 39.11 -8.63
N LEU A 53 22.64 39.35 -9.86
CA LEU A 53 22.59 38.36 -10.93
C LEU A 53 23.47 37.15 -10.57
N LEU A 54 24.69 37.40 -10.11
CA LEU A 54 25.59 36.33 -9.63
C LEU A 54 25.00 35.58 -8.43
N GLU A 55 24.40 36.27 -7.47
CA GLU A 55 23.72 35.64 -6.33
C GLU A 55 22.57 34.72 -6.79
N TYR A 56 21.76 35.17 -7.76
CA TYR A 56 20.67 34.36 -8.29
C TYR A 56 21.16 33.17 -9.11
N GLU A 57 22.24 33.31 -9.86
CA GLU A 57 22.87 32.19 -10.59
C GLU A 57 23.38 31.12 -9.62
N GLU A 58 24.06 31.53 -8.53
CA GLU A 58 24.53 30.60 -7.49
C GLU A 58 23.35 29.87 -6.83
N ARG A 59 22.30 30.61 -6.44
CA ARG A 59 21.10 30.02 -5.85
C ARG A 59 20.36 29.08 -6.81
N LEU A 60 20.35 29.39 -8.10
CA LEU A 60 19.73 28.53 -9.11
C LEU A 60 20.48 27.20 -9.20
N SER A 61 21.81 27.25 -9.25
CA SER A 61 22.67 26.06 -9.25
C SER A 61 22.42 25.20 -8.01
N ASP A 62 22.33 25.82 -6.83
CA ASP A 62 22.00 25.12 -5.57
C ASP A 62 20.63 24.41 -5.64
N TYR A 63 19.62 25.05 -6.25
CA TYR A 63 18.30 24.43 -6.39
C TYR A 63 18.30 23.29 -7.39
N GLU A 64 19.02 23.41 -8.51
CA GLU A 64 19.17 22.33 -9.49
C GLU A 64 19.82 21.09 -8.87
N GLU A 65 20.87 21.26 -8.06
CA GLU A 65 21.50 20.14 -7.36
C GLU A 65 20.56 19.44 -6.37
N ARG A 66 19.80 20.24 -5.60
CA ARG A 66 18.80 19.71 -4.66
C ARG A 66 17.68 18.98 -5.38
N GLU A 67 17.21 19.52 -6.51
CA GLU A 67 16.19 18.88 -7.32
C GLU A 67 16.66 17.51 -7.80
N ILE A 68 17.89 17.40 -8.32
CA ILE A 68 18.48 16.10 -8.73
C ILE A 68 18.51 15.10 -7.57
N PHE A 69 18.90 15.55 -6.37
CA PHE A 69 18.93 14.67 -5.19
C PHE A 69 17.53 14.18 -4.81
N ILE A 70 16.55 15.09 -4.78
CA ILE A 70 15.16 14.76 -4.48
C ILE A 70 14.60 13.79 -5.52
N SER A 71 14.81 14.04 -6.81
CA SER A 71 14.37 13.16 -7.88
C SER A 71 14.97 11.76 -7.75
N LYS A 72 16.27 11.65 -7.44
CA LYS A 72 16.92 10.35 -7.19
C LYS A 72 16.30 9.61 -5.99
N ALA A 73 16.02 10.34 -4.91
CA ALA A 73 15.39 9.76 -3.73
C ALA A 73 13.98 9.25 -4.02
N LEU A 74 13.19 10.02 -4.79
CA LEU A 74 11.84 9.64 -5.21
C LEU A 74 11.84 8.39 -6.11
N VAL A 75 12.74 8.33 -7.09
CA VAL A 75 12.88 7.16 -7.96
C VAL A 75 13.22 5.92 -7.15
N LYS A 76 14.19 6.02 -6.23
CA LYS A 76 14.58 4.89 -5.37
C LYS A 76 13.46 4.45 -4.43
N ALA A 77 12.68 5.40 -3.90
CA ALA A 77 11.54 5.09 -3.06
C ALA A 77 10.45 4.34 -3.86
N GLU A 78 10.16 4.78 -5.08
CA GLU A 78 9.20 4.12 -5.97
C GLU A 78 9.65 2.71 -6.35
N GLU A 79 10.91 2.53 -6.76
CA GLU A 79 11.47 1.21 -7.06
C GLU A 79 11.37 0.26 -5.85
N SER A 80 11.69 0.76 -4.65
CA SER A 80 11.56 -0.01 -3.41
C SER A 80 10.11 -0.37 -3.10
N ALA A 81 9.18 0.56 -3.28
CA ALA A 81 7.76 0.32 -3.06
C ALA A 81 7.21 -0.75 -4.03
N GLN A 82 7.58 -0.67 -5.30
CA GLN A 82 7.21 -1.66 -6.31
C GLN A 82 7.78 -3.05 -6.00
N ALA A 83 9.02 -3.13 -5.53
CA ALA A 83 9.62 -4.39 -5.10
C ALA A 83 8.85 -5.02 -3.93
N ILE A 84 8.52 -4.23 -2.90
CA ILE A 84 7.74 -4.68 -1.74
C ILE A 84 6.35 -5.15 -2.18
N MET A 85 5.67 -4.39 -3.05
CA MET A 85 4.35 -4.78 -3.55
C MET A 85 4.41 -6.11 -4.29
N LYS A 86 5.39 -6.29 -5.18
CA LYS A 86 5.57 -7.53 -5.93
C LYS A 86 5.81 -8.73 -5.00
N GLU A 87 6.64 -8.54 -3.97
CA GLU A 87 6.87 -9.58 -2.97
C GLU A 87 5.61 -9.90 -2.16
N CYS A 88 4.86 -8.88 -1.74
CA CYS A 88 3.59 -9.05 -1.04
C CYS A 88 2.58 -9.84 -1.87
N TYR A 89 2.40 -9.51 -3.16
CA TYR A 89 1.51 -10.28 -4.04
C TYR A 89 1.96 -11.73 -4.16
N HIS A 90 3.26 -11.97 -4.34
CA HIS A 90 3.80 -13.32 -4.40
C HIS A 90 3.54 -14.12 -3.11
N ARG A 91 3.76 -13.50 -1.94
CA ARG A 91 3.48 -14.12 -0.63
C ARG A 91 1.99 -14.41 -0.46
N ILE A 92 1.11 -13.48 -0.84
CA ILE A 92 -0.35 -13.67 -0.78
C ILE A 92 -0.77 -14.88 -1.63
N ASP A 93 -0.23 -15.01 -2.84
CA ASP A 93 -0.58 -16.13 -3.73
C ASP A 93 -0.09 -17.47 -3.17
N MET A 94 1.12 -17.50 -2.60
CA MET A 94 1.62 -18.69 -1.91
C MET A 94 0.76 -19.07 -0.70
N GLU A 95 0.38 -18.11 0.14
CA GLU A 95 -0.48 -18.38 1.30
C GLU A 95 -1.88 -18.81 0.90
N LYS A 96 -2.47 -18.19 -0.13
CA LYS A 96 -3.75 -18.64 -0.72
C LYS A 96 -3.65 -20.09 -1.21
N TYR A 97 -2.55 -20.45 -1.85
CA TYR A 97 -2.32 -21.82 -2.31
C TYR A 97 -2.24 -22.81 -1.14
N LYS A 98 -1.47 -22.48 -0.09
CA LYS A 98 -1.38 -23.29 1.14
C LYS A 98 -2.74 -23.48 1.82
N ILE A 99 -3.51 -22.40 1.98
CA ILE A 99 -4.85 -22.45 2.57
C ILE A 99 -5.76 -23.37 1.76
N LYS A 100 -5.76 -23.26 0.43
CA LYS A 100 -6.55 -24.15 -0.44
C LYS A 100 -6.13 -25.61 -0.28
N GLN A 101 -4.84 -25.88 -0.20
CA GLN A 101 -4.34 -27.24 -0.01
C GLN A 101 -4.78 -27.82 1.34
N GLU A 102 -4.70 -27.05 2.42
CA GLU A 102 -5.17 -27.47 3.74
C GLU A 102 -6.69 -27.66 3.76
N GLN A 103 -7.47 -26.77 3.13
CA GLN A 103 -8.92 -26.95 3.00
C GLN A 103 -9.27 -28.28 2.32
N GLU A 104 -8.55 -28.67 1.27
CA GLU A 104 -8.81 -29.94 0.57
C GLU A 104 -8.42 -31.16 1.41
N LYS A 105 -7.34 -31.06 2.20
CA LYS A 105 -6.97 -32.09 3.19
C LYS A 105 -8.07 -32.26 4.24
N TRP A 106 -8.59 -31.17 4.78
CA TRP A 106 -9.66 -31.20 5.78
C TRP A 106 -10.96 -31.79 5.21
N LYS A 107 -11.37 -31.41 4.00
CA LYS A 107 -12.51 -32.02 3.31
C LYS A 107 -12.34 -33.52 3.08
N THR A 108 -11.12 -33.95 2.75
CA THR A 108 -10.84 -35.38 2.56
C THR A 108 -10.90 -36.13 3.88
N ARG A 109 -10.35 -35.55 4.95
CA ARG A 109 -10.41 -36.12 6.30
C ARG A 109 -11.83 -36.20 6.84
N GLU A 110 -12.64 -35.17 6.62
CA GLU A 110 -14.05 -35.15 6.98
C GLU A 110 -14.82 -36.31 6.32
N ARG A 111 -14.66 -36.49 5.00
CA ARG A 111 -15.28 -37.60 4.27
C ARG A 111 -14.84 -38.96 4.81
N GLU A 112 -13.56 -39.13 5.13
CA GLU A 112 -13.05 -40.37 5.70
C GLU A 112 -13.63 -40.65 7.08
N ILE A 113 -13.74 -39.64 7.96
CA ILE A 113 -14.36 -39.78 9.28
C ILE A 113 -15.83 -40.18 9.15
N ILE A 114 -16.59 -39.56 8.25
CA ILE A 114 -17.99 -39.93 7.98
C ILE A 114 -18.07 -41.39 7.52
N ARG A 115 -17.17 -41.82 6.63
CA ARG A 115 -17.13 -43.21 6.15
C ARG A 115 -16.85 -44.20 7.27
N GLN A 116 -15.89 -43.88 8.15
CA GLN A 116 -15.56 -44.70 9.32
C GLN A 116 -16.72 -44.77 10.31
N LEU A 117 -17.42 -43.66 10.54
CA LEU A 117 -18.57 -43.60 11.42
C LEU A 117 -19.73 -44.47 10.91
N LEU A 118 -20.01 -44.42 9.61
CA LEU A 118 -21.03 -45.27 8.97
C LEU A 118 -20.68 -46.75 9.03
N ALA A 119 -19.41 -47.10 8.80
CA ALA A 119 -18.93 -48.47 8.93
C ALA A 119 -19.08 -48.98 10.37
N PHE A 120 -18.67 -48.17 11.36
CA PHE A 120 -18.84 -48.50 12.78
C PHE A 120 -20.32 -48.68 13.15
N GLN A 121 -21.21 -47.82 12.65
CA GLN A 121 -22.65 -47.95 12.87
C GLN A 121 -23.19 -49.28 12.31
N GLN A 122 -22.76 -49.69 11.11
CA GLN A 122 -23.14 -50.98 10.53
C GLN A 122 -22.62 -52.16 11.35
N GLU A 123 -21.37 -52.12 11.80
CA GLU A 123 -20.80 -53.16 12.69
C GLU A 123 -21.57 -53.26 14.01
N ALA A 124 -21.94 -52.13 14.61
CA ALA A 124 -22.73 -52.10 15.83
C ALA A 124 -24.12 -52.71 15.63
N TYR A 125 -24.81 -52.40 14.51
CA TYR A 125 -26.10 -53.03 14.20
C TYR A 125 -25.98 -54.53 13.97
N SER A 126 -24.97 -54.98 13.21
CA SER A 126 -24.74 -56.41 12.99
C SER A 126 -24.45 -57.15 14.30
N LEU A 127 -23.70 -56.53 15.21
CA LEU A 127 -23.43 -57.10 16.52
C LEU A 127 -24.72 -57.18 17.37
N MET A 128 -25.54 -56.13 17.39
CA MET A 128 -26.83 -56.16 18.09
C MET A 128 -27.77 -57.23 17.53
N GLU A 129 -27.83 -57.39 16.20
CA GLU A 129 -28.64 -58.42 15.54
C GLU A 129 -28.15 -59.83 15.89
N SER A 130 -26.83 -60.02 15.99
CA SER A 130 -26.24 -61.29 16.44
C SER A 130 -26.62 -61.63 17.87
N PHE A 131 -26.54 -60.67 18.81
CA PHE A 131 -26.98 -60.86 20.19
C PHE A 131 -28.48 -61.13 20.28
N GLN A 132 -29.31 -60.42 19.51
CA GLN A 132 -30.74 -60.67 19.47
C GLN A 132 -31.06 -62.09 18.98
N SER A 133 -30.33 -62.55 17.95
CA SER A 133 -30.45 -63.91 17.41
C SER A 133 -30.04 -64.96 18.43
N GLU A 134 -28.95 -64.72 19.16
CA GLU A 134 -28.45 -65.62 20.21
C GLU A 134 -29.41 -65.69 21.41
N ILE A 135 -29.95 -64.55 21.86
CA ILE A 135 -30.98 -64.50 22.89
C ILE A 135 -32.20 -65.30 22.43
N ASN A 136 -32.72 -65.04 21.23
CA ASN A 136 -33.87 -65.76 20.68
C ASN A 136 -33.61 -67.28 20.61
N TYR A 137 -32.40 -67.69 20.21
CA TYR A 137 -32.01 -69.10 20.17
C TYR A 137 -32.01 -69.74 21.57
N LEU A 138 -31.42 -69.07 22.56
CA LEU A 138 -31.39 -69.56 23.95
C LEU A 138 -32.79 -69.63 24.54
N THR A 139 -33.62 -68.61 24.36
CA THR A 139 -35.03 -68.61 24.80
C THR A 139 -35.82 -69.74 24.13
N SER A 140 -35.65 -69.95 22.83
CA SER A 140 -36.29 -71.06 22.10
C SER A 140 -35.86 -72.41 22.66
N LYS A 141 -34.56 -72.57 22.94
CA LYS A 141 -34.00 -73.80 23.53
C LYS A 141 -34.53 -74.05 24.94
N GLU A 142 -34.68 -73.00 25.75
CA GLU A 142 -35.26 -73.08 27.10
C GLU A 142 -36.74 -73.46 27.07
N LEU A 143 -37.52 -72.86 26.17
CA LEU A 143 -38.93 -73.23 25.95
C LEU A 143 -39.08 -74.69 25.50
N ILE A 144 -38.19 -75.17 24.61
CA ILE A 144 -38.17 -76.58 24.19
C ILE A 144 -37.83 -77.51 25.36
N LYS A 145 -36.91 -77.11 26.25
CA LYS A 145 -36.60 -77.89 27.46
C LYS A 145 -37.81 -77.97 28.40
N LEU A 146 -38.46 -76.84 28.68
CA LEU A 146 -39.65 -76.80 29.53
C LEU A 146 -40.79 -77.65 28.94
N GLN A 147 -41.04 -77.59 27.63
CA GLN A 147 -42.01 -78.47 26.96
C GLN A 147 -41.66 -79.96 27.00
N ASN A 148 -40.38 -80.30 27.09
CA ASN A 148 -39.93 -81.69 27.19
C ASN A 148 -39.96 -82.20 28.63
N GLU A 149 -39.72 -81.33 29.61
CA GLU A 149 -39.90 -81.61 31.05
C GLU A 149 -41.39 -81.80 31.39
N ASP A 150 -42.29 -80.94 30.86
CA ASP A 150 -43.75 -81.12 31.00
C ASP A 150 -44.25 -82.42 30.34
N LYS A 151 -43.57 -82.92 29.30
CA LYS A 151 -43.90 -84.23 28.66
C LYS A 151 -43.29 -85.44 29.40
N ALA A 152 -42.28 -85.23 30.24
CA ALA A 152 -41.70 -86.27 31.08
C ALA A 152 -42.57 -86.48 32.34
N ASP A 153 -43.03 -85.40 32.97
CA ASP A 153 -43.92 -85.48 34.14
C ASP A 153 -45.28 -86.10 33.81
N VAL A 154 -45.85 -85.84 32.61
CA VAL A 154 -47.11 -86.49 32.19
C VAL A 154 -46.94 -88.01 31.94
N LYS A 155 -45.76 -88.46 31.52
CA LYS A 155 -45.49 -89.90 31.36
C LYS A 155 -45.27 -90.60 32.69
N ASP A 156 -44.64 -89.94 33.66
CA ASP A 156 -44.43 -90.52 34.99
C ASP A 156 -45.72 -90.52 35.83
N GLU A 157 -46.63 -89.54 35.64
CA GLU A 157 -47.99 -89.60 36.23
C GLU A 157 -48.89 -90.67 35.61
N GLU A 158 -48.83 -90.90 34.28
CA GLU A 158 -49.58 -92.01 33.65
C GLU A 158 -49.06 -93.39 34.08
N ILE A 159 -47.76 -93.54 34.39
CA ILE A 159 -47.19 -94.83 34.85
C ILE A 159 -47.52 -95.09 36.32
N LEU A 160 -47.58 -94.05 37.17
CA LEU A 160 -47.93 -94.20 38.60
C LEU A 160 -49.42 -94.49 38.83
N ASN A 161 -50.32 -94.05 37.94
CA ASN A 161 -51.75 -94.27 38.11
C ASN A 161 -52.24 -95.68 37.66
N VAL A 162 -51.38 -96.46 37.00
CA VAL A 162 -51.70 -97.85 36.56
C VAL A 162 -51.23 -98.90 37.58
N SER A 163 -50.48 -98.52 38.63
CA SER A 163 -49.91 -99.46 39.62
C SER A 163 -50.70 -99.56 40.95
N SER A 164 -51.89 -98.97 41.07
CA SER A 164 -52.68 -98.97 42.33
C SER A 164 -54.14 -99.46 42.19
N MET A 165 -54.41 -100.37 41.25
CA MET A 165 -55.59 -101.27 41.31
C MET A 165 -55.12 -102.70 41.58
#